data_AF-A0A7J6N720-F1
#
_entry.id   AF-A0A7J6N720-F1
#
_cell.length_a   1.000
_cell.length_b   1.000
_cell.length_c   1.000
_cell.angle_alpha   90.00
_cell.angle_beta   90.00
_cell.angle_gamma   90.00
#
_symmetry.space_group_name_H-M   'P 1'
#
loop_
_entity.id
_entity.type
_entity.pdbx_description
1 polymer ?
#
loop_
_entity_poly.entity_id
_entity_poly.type
_entity_poly.pdbx_seq_one_letter_code
_entity_poly.pdbx_strand_id
1 'polypeptide(L)'
;MVFALKHGRPGLPYAFNRKEVKDHGEGGMIIGGPLKGRVLLIDDVITAGTAIQESVHLLRQFPECELVGAIVAVDRQERASPESTKSAVQVMLGIGLILSTGQT
;
A
#
# COMPACT_ATOMS: atom_id res chain seq x y z
N MET A 1 -4.55 3.45 -3.06
CA MET A 1 -3.64 3.26 -1.92
C MET A 1 -3.99 4.15 -0.73
N VAL A 2 -4.27 3.54 0.41
CA VAL A 2 -4.39 4.19 1.71
C VAL A 2 -3.42 3.53 2.69
N PHE A 3 -2.84 4.30 3.59
CA PHE A 3 -1.91 3.87 4.64
C PHE A 3 -2.56 4.07 6.02
N ALA A 4 -2.50 3.09 6.93
CA ALA A 4 -3.18 3.11 8.23
C ALA A 4 -2.36 2.44 9.37
N LEU A 5 -2.41 2.94 10.61
CA LEU A 5 -1.67 2.37 11.79
C LEU A 5 -2.62 1.66 12.79
N LYS A 6 -2.44 0.38 13.13
CA LYS A 6 -3.37 -0.51 13.96
C LYS A 6 -3.35 -0.20 15.49
N HIS A 7 -4.37 -0.34 16.36
CA HIS A 7 -5.45 -1.35 16.61
C HIS A 7 -6.72 -0.77 17.31
N GLY A 8 -7.92 -1.06 16.79
CA GLY A 8 -9.18 -1.15 17.58
C GLY A 8 -9.77 0.13 18.18
N ARG A 9 -9.33 1.34 17.78
CA ARG A 9 -9.83 2.61 18.30
C ARG A 9 -10.44 3.50 17.21
N PRO A 10 -11.52 4.24 17.51
CA PRO A 10 -12.00 5.31 16.63
C PRO A 10 -10.92 6.37 16.41
N GLY A 11 -10.90 7.00 15.22
CA GLY A 11 -10.01 8.14 14.92
C GLY A 11 -8.61 7.79 14.39
N LEU A 12 -8.48 6.69 13.64
CA LEU A 12 -7.19 6.28 13.07
C LEU A 12 -6.64 7.35 12.11
N PRO A 13 -5.37 7.77 12.23
CA PRO A 13 -4.74 8.55 11.19
C PRO A 13 -4.61 7.68 9.94
N TYR A 14 -5.01 8.25 8.81
CA TYR A 14 -4.81 7.66 7.51
C TYR A 14 -4.01 8.64 6.64
N ALA A 15 -3.27 8.09 5.71
CA ALA A 15 -2.61 8.86 4.67
C ALA A 15 -2.85 8.22 3.31
N PHE A 16 -2.79 9.01 2.24
CA PHE A 16 -2.87 8.49 0.87
C PHE A 16 -2.00 9.31 -0.05
N ASN A 17 -1.49 8.67 -1.11
CA ASN A 17 -0.71 9.35 -2.13
C ASN A 17 -1.61 10.04 -3.16
N ARG A 18 -1.19 11.22 -3.60
CA ARG A 18 -1.75 11.91 -4.76
C ARG A 18 -1.26 11.26 -6.04
N LYS A 19 -2.03 11.43 -7.12
CA LYS A 19 -1.58 11.10 -8.48
C LYS A 19 -0.53 12.08 -9.00
N GLU A 20 -0.55 13.32 -8.51
CA GLU A 20 0.34 14.40 -8.94
C GLU A 20 0.86 15.20 -7.73
N VAL A 21 2.13 15.60 -7.79
CA VAL A 21 2.73 16.51 -6.79
C VAL A 21 2.04 17.86 -6.90
N LYS A 22 1.69 18.48 -5.77
CA LYS A 22 1.32 19.90 -5.77
C LYS A 22 2.48 20.73 -5.26
N ASP A 23 2.71 21.86 -5.93
CA ASP A 23 3.86 22.72 -5.68
C ASP A 23 3.54 23.89 -4.72
N HIS A 24 2.29 24.02 -4.26
CA HIS A 24 1.82 25.11 -3.40
C HIS A 24 1.03 24.58 -2.18
N GLY A 25 1.14 25.29 -1.03
CA GLY A 25 0.57 24.88 0.27
C GLY A 25 1.54 24.01 1.09
N GLU A 26 1.04 23.01 1.82
CA GLU A 26 1.90 22.02 2.52
C GLU A 26 2.74 21.16 1.55
N GLY A 27 2.45 21.20 0.24
CA GLY A 27 3.23 20.53 -0.80
C GLY A 27 3.20 18.99 -0.73
N GLY A 28 3.91 18.34 -1.64
CA GLY A 28 4.22 16.91 -1.54
C GLY A 28 3.17 15.92 -2.09
N MET A 29 3.54 14.64 -2.02
CA MET A 29 2.79 13.51 -2.58
C MET A 29 1.80 12.87 -1.60
N ILE A 30 1.91 13.14 -0.30
CA ILE A 30 1.13 12.46 0.74
C ILE A 30 0.18 13.45 1.40
N ILE A 31 -1.08 13.05 1.55
CA ILE A 31 -2.09 13.77 2.33
C ILE A 31 -2.44 12.94 3.55
N GLY A 32 -2.57 13.58 4.71
CA GLY A 32 -3.16 12.98 5.91
C GLY A 32 -2.19 12.94 7.08
N GLY A 33 -2.31 11.90 7.90
CA GLY A 33 -1.50 11.71 9.09
C GLY A 33 -0.02 11.38 8.78
N PRO A 34 0.88 11.55 9.76
CA PRO A 34 2.29 11.23 9.58
C PRO A 34 2.51 9.74 9.30
N LEU A 35 3.37 9.42 8.33
CA LEU A 35 3.82 8.05 8.04
C LEU A 35 4.91 7.64 9.04
N LYS A 36 4.49 7.21 10.23
CA LYS A 36 5.38 6.80 11.33
C LYS A 36 4.79 5.61 12.10
N GLY A 37 5.64 4.66 12.49
CA GLY A 37 5.25 3.43 13.15
C GLY A 37 4.71 2.37 12.17
N ARG A 38 3.88 1.45 12.68
CA ARG A 38 3.39 0.27 11.95
C ARG A 38 2.27 0.58 10.96
N VAL A 39 2.60 0.73 9.69
CA VAL A 39 1.68 1.06 8.59
C VAL A 39 1.16 -0.20 7.90
N LEU A 40 -0.14 -0.21 7.66
CA LEU A 40 -0.88 -1.15 6.85
C LEU A 40 -1.27 -0.47 5.55
N LEU A 41 -0.95 -1.10 4.43
CA LEU A 41 -1.36 -0.66 3.11
C LEU A 41 -2.76 -1.20 2.80
N ILE A 42 -3.64 -0.36 2.26
CA ILE A 42 -5.01 -0.72 1.89
C ILE A 42 -5.25 -0.31 0.44
N ASP A 43 -5.69 -1.25 -0.39
CA ASP A 43 -6.12 -1.00 -1.76
C ASP A 43 -7.43 -1.73 -2.09
N ASP A 44 -8.13 -1.26 -3.11
CA ASP A 44 -9.35 -1.88 -3.59
C ASP A 44 -9.05 -3.13 -4.42
N VAL A 45 -8.18 -3.03 -5.42
CA VAL A 45 -7.90 -4.12 -6.37
C VAL A 45 -6.39 -4.26 -6.57
N ILE A 46 -5.90 -5.50 -6.56
CA ILE A 46 -4.55 -5.81 -7.02
C ILE A 46 -4.58 -6.51 -8.39
N THR A 47 -3.83 -5.95 -9.34
CA THR A 47 -3.57 -6.51 -10.69
C THR A 47 -2.13 -7.05 -10.76
N ALA A 48 -1.26 -6.52 -11.63
CA ALA A 48 0.15 -6.87 -11.72
C ALA A 48 0.99 -6.45 -10.48
N GLY A 49 0.39 -5.73 -9.53
CA GLY A 49 1.04 -5.32 -8.28
C GLY A 49 1.89 -4.05 -8.36
N THR A 50 1.95 -3.39 -9.53
CA THR A 50 2.74 -2.17 -9.76
C THR A 50 2.44 -1.08 -8.74
N ALA A 51 1.16 -0.77 -8.51
CA ALA A 51 0.77 0.27 -7.56
C ALA A 51 1.30 -0.02 -6.16
N ILE A 52 1.22 -1.27 -5.68
CA ILE A 52 1.70 -1.61 -4.35
C ILE A 52 3.22 -1.51 -4.28
N GLN A 53 3.94 -1.89 -5.33
CA GLN A 53 5.39 -1.68 -5.41
C GLN A 53 5.78 -0.20 -5.35
N GLU A 54 5.04 0.67 -6.05
CA GLU A 54 5.24 2.14 -5.99
C GLU A 54 5.06 2.65 -4.56
N SER A 55 4.05 2.15 -3.85
CA SER A 55 3.82 2.51 -2.45
C SER A 55 4.86 1.97 -1.50
N VAL A 56 5.34 0.74 -1.68
CA VAL A 56 6.47 0.22 -0.92
C VAL A 56 7.70 1.09 -1.13
N HIS A 57 7.96 1.51 -2.38
CA HIS A 57 9.06 2.42 -2.70
C HIS A 57 8.88 3.79 -2.04
N LEU A 58 7.67 4.34 -2.06
CA LEU A 58 7.34 5.60 -1.38
C LEU A 58 7.55 5.48 0.13
N LEU A 59 7.04 4.41 0.77
CA LEU A 59 7.16 4.21 2.21
C LEU A 59 8.62 4.06 2.67
N ARG A 60 9.51 3.53 1.82
CA ARG A 60 10.96 3.48 2.10
C ARG A 60 11.60 4.86 2.28
N GLN A 61 10.97 5.93 1.80
CA GLN A 61 11.43 7.30 2.01
C GLN A 61 11.11 7.82 3.42
N PHE A 62 10.29 7.09 4.19
CA PHE A 62 9.89 7.43 5.56
C PHE A 62 10.55 6.44 6.54
N PRO A 63 11.74 6.74 7.09
CA PRO A 63 12.50 5.80 7.91
C PRO A 63 11.83 5.44 9.23
N GLU A 64 10.91 6.28 9.71
CA GLU A 64 10.13 6.00 10.91
C GLU A 64 8.92 5.08 10.63
N CYS A 65 8.65 4.74 9.36
CA CYS A 65 7.55 3.90 8.92
C CYS A 65 7.99 2.43 8.81
N GLU A 66 7.21 1.53 9.41
CA GLU A 66 7.34 0.09 9.29
C GLU A 66 6.10 -0.45 8.56
N LEU A 67 6.25 -0.90 7.31
CA LEU A 67 5.17 -1.57 6.58
C LEU A 67 4.98 -2.98 7.14
N VAL A 68 3.82 -3.25 7.76
CA VAL A 68 3.53 -4.55 8.41
C VAL A 68 2.68 -5.50 7.57
N GLY A 69 2.16 -5.03 6.45
CA GLY A 69 1.36 -5.83 5.53
C GLY A 69 0.47 -5.01 4.60
N ALA A 70 -0.35 -5.71 3.83
CA ALA A 70 -1.31 -5.11 2.92
C ALA A 70 -2.69 -5.80 3.04
N ILE A 71 -3.76 -5.02 2.85
CA ILE A 71 -5.12 -5.53 2.67
C ILE A 71 -5.59 -5.06 1.30
N VAL A 72 -6.12 -6.01 0.52
CA VAL A 72 -6.71 -5.74 -0.79
C VAL A 72 -8.13 -6.29 -0.79
N ALA A 73 -9.07 -5.57 -1.41
CA ALA A 73 -10.45 -6.07 -1.45
C ALA A 73 -10.60 -7.20 -2.48
N VAL A 74 -9.96 -7.06 -3.65
CA VAL A 74 -10.04 -8.01 -4.77
C VAL A 74 -8.64 -8.35 -5.29
N ASP A 75 -8.35 -9.64 -5.40
CA ASP A 75 -7.17 -10.18 -6.10
C ASP A 75 -7.56 -10.72 -7.48
N ARG A 76 -7.07 -10.05 -8.54
CA ARG A 76 -7.32 -10.45 -9.94
C ARG A 76 -6.38 -11.56 -10.44
N GLN A 77 -5.47 -12.04 -9.58
CA GLN A 77 -4.54 -13.13 -9.89
C GLN A 77 -3.70 -12.92 -11.15
N GLU A 78 -3.49 -11.66 -11.55
CA GLU A 78 -2.68 -11.33 -12.71
C GLU A 78 -1.20 -11.62 -12.42
N ARG A 79 -0.46 -11.99 -13.48
CA ARG A 79 0.99 -12.22 -13.39
C ARG A 79 1.69 -10.93 -13.00
N ALA A 80 2.68 -11.02 -12.10
CA ALA A 80 3.44 -9.87 -11.64
C ALA A 80 4.25 -9.16 -12.76
N SER A 81 4.63 -9.92 -13.80
CA SER A 81 5.23 -9.41 -15.03
C SER A 81 4.97 -10.41 -16.17
N PRO A 82 5.17 -10.03 -17.44
CA PRO A 82 5.05 -10.96 -18.58
C PRO A 82 5.90 -12.23 -18.45
N GLU A 83 7.06 -12.13 -17.82
CA GLU A 83 8.05 -13.20 -17.62
C GLU A 83 7.80 -14.02 -16.35
N SER A 84 6.96 -13.53 -15.43
CA SER A 84 6.69 -14.19 -14.16
C SER A 84 5.62 -15.27 -14.28
N THR A 85 5.86 -16.43 -13.67
CA THR A 85 4.83 -17.45 -13.45
C THR A 85 4.02 -17.23 -12.18
N LYS A 86 4.42 -16.26 -11.35
CA LYS A 86 3.78 -15.92 -10.07
C LYS A 86 2.85 -14.72 -10.22
N SER A 87 1.73 -14.74 -9.49
CA SER A 87 0.85 -13.59 -9.35
C SER A 87 1.50 -12.48 -8.51
N ALA A 88 0.97 -11.26 -8.60
CA ALA A 88 1.43 -10.13 -7.79
C ALA A 88 1.45 -10.45 -6.29
N VAL A 89 0.36 -11.02 -5.76
CA VAL A 89 0.25 -11.42 -4.35
C VAL A 89 1.36 -12.41 -3.95
N GLN A 90 1.66 -13.39 -4.81
CA GLN A 90 2.69 -14.40 -4.53
C GLN A 90 4.10 -13.82 -4.50
N VAL A 91 4.39 -12.84 -5.35
CA VAL A 91 5.68 -12.12 -5.32
C VAL A 91 5.80 -11.26 -4.06
N MET A 92 4.68 -10.79 -3.55
CA MET A 92 4.62 -9.83 -2.45
C MET A 92 4.54 -10.45 -1.05
N LEU A 93 4.55 -11.79 -0.91
CA LEU A 93 4.57 -12.47 0.39
C LEU A 93 5.73 -12.04 1.31
N GLY A 94 6.78 -11.39 0.78
CA GLY A 94 7.86 -10.80 1.57
C GLY A 94 7.51 -9.49 2.30
N ILE A 95 6.32 -8.90 2.06
CA ILE A 95 5.87 -7.62 2.66
C ILE A 95 5.15 -7.85 4.01
N GLY A 96 4.93 -9.11 4.40
CA GLY A 96 4.19 -9.50 5.60
C GLY A 96 2.84 -10.12 5.24
N LEU A 97 1.81 -9.86 6.04
CA LEU A 97 0.48 -10.42 5.82
C LEU A 97 -0.21 -9.70 4.65
N ILE A 98 -0.63 -10.45 3.64
CA ILE A 98 -1.54 -9.99 2.58
C ILE A 98 -2.89 -10.67 2.79
N LEU A 99 -3.93 -9.87 3.04
CA LEU A 99 -5.30 -10.35 3.09
C LEU A 99 -6.03 -9.90 1.83
N SER A 100 -6.66 -10.85 1.14
CA SER A 100 -7.63 -10.56 0.08
C SER A 100 -9.02 -11.02 0.51
N THR A 101 -10.02 -10.16 0.37
CA THR A 101 -11.42 -10.48 0.72
C THR A 101 -12.20 -11.12 -0.43
N GLY A 102 -11.64 -11.15 -1.64
CA GLY A 102 -12.28 -11.72 -2.83
C GLY A 102 -11.28 -12.06 -3.94
N GLN A 103 -11.65 -13.01 -4.80
CA GLN A 103 -10.92 -13.37 -6.02
C GLN A 103 -11.89 -13.27 -7.20
N THR A 104 -11.40 -12.75 -8.32
CA THR A 104 -12.18 -12.62 -9.57
C THR A 104 -11.34 -13.03 -10.76
#